data_AF-A0A524DWG1-F1
#
_entry.id   AF-A0A524DWG1-F1
#
_cell.length_a   1.000
_cell.length_b   1.000
_cell.length_c   1.000
_cell.angle_alpha   90.00
_cell.angle_beta   90.00
_cell.angle_gamma   90.00
#
_symmetry.space_group_name_H-M   'P 1'
#
loop_
_entity.id
_entity.type
_entity.pdbx_description
1 polymer ?
#
loop_
_entity_poly.entity_id
_entity_poly.type
_entity_poly.pdbx_seq_one_letter_code
_entity_poly.pdbx_strand_id
1 'polypeptide(L)'
;MAKYRDHPSGEWPFYPRLKDEDIQHEYWRTKKMIFQSFINDRKGRIVLLMEGDKYDAFLEKVKERMGNMWAGSVDAAVHEAIEDWMEKED
;
A
#
# COMPACT_ATOMS: atom_id res chain seq x y z
N MET A 1 -2.21 -22.36 -23.22
CA MET A 1 -2.57 -21.85 -21.88
C MET A 1 -1.31 -21.29 -21.24
N ALA A 2 -1.33 -20.02 -20.80
CA ALA A 2 -0.16 -19.44 -20.14
C ALA A 2 0.12 -20.19 -18.83
N LYS A 3 1.36 -20.66 -18.68
CA LYS A 3 1.81 -21.40 -17.50
C LYS A 3 1.99 -20.38 -16.36
N TYR A 4 1.03 -20.32 -15.44
CA TYR A 4 1.16 -19.52 -14.24
C TYR A 4 2.44 -19.91 -13.51
N ARG A 5 3.21 -18.91 -13.07
CA ARG A 5 4.42 -19.13 -12.26
C ARG A 5 4.00 -19.74 -10.94
N ASP A 6 4.65 -20.81 -10.51
CA ASP A 6 4.43 -21.37 -9.16
C ASP A 6 4.73 -20.26 -8.15
N HIS A 7 3.68 -19.77 -7.48
CA HIS A 7 3.82 -18.81 -6.40
C HIS A 7 4.54 -19.54 -5.24
N PRO A 8 5.58 -18.96 -4.64
CA PRO A 8 6.21 -19.58 -3.48
C PRO A 8 5.16 -19.79 -2.39
N SER A 9 5.01 -21.05 -1.94
CA SER A 9 4.17 -21.45 -0.82
C SER A 9 4.82 -20.97 0.49
N GLY A 10 4.85 -19.66 0.70
CA GLY A 10 5.11 -19.10 2.01
C GLY A 10 3.84 -19.24 2.84
N GLU A 11 3.81 -20.19 3.78
CA GLU A 11 2.85 -20.12 4.88
C GLU A 11 3.17 -18.86 5.69
N TRP A 12 2.30 -17.86 5.58
CA TRP A 12 2.41 -16.61 6.32
C TRP A 12 1.98 -16.84 7.77
N PRO A 13 2.80 -16.51 8.79
CA PRO A 13 2.47 -16.74 10.19
C PRO A 13 1.25 -15.95 10.68
N PHE A 14 0.91 -14.84 10.00
CA PHE A 14 -0.32 -14.07 10.24
C PHE A 14 -0.85 -13.51 8.92
N TYR A 15 -1.93 -14.09 8.40
CA TYR A 15 -2.69 -13.49 7.31
C TYR A 15 -3.50 -12.29 7.86
N PRO A 16 -3.41 -11.08 7.28
CA PRO A 16 -4.34 -10.02 7.62
C PRO A 16 -5.76 -10.49 7.27
N ARG A 17 -6.61 -10.66 8.29
CA ARG A 17 -8.00 -11.10 8.14
C ARG A 17 -8.88 -9.90 7.83
N LEU A 18 -8.51 -9.12 6.82
CA LEU A 18 -9.31 -7.98 6.36
C LEU A 18 -10.70 -8.50 5.99
N LYS A 19 -11.70 -8.14 6.81
CA LYS A 19 -13.10 -8.37 6.56
C LYS A 19 -13.72 -7.14 5.91
N ASP A 20 -14.89 -7.33 5.35
CA ASP A 20 -15.74 -6.26 4.82
C ASP A 20 -15.88 -5.08 5.82
N GLU A 21 -15.96 -5.40 7.11
CA GLU A 21 -16.11 -4.47 8.24
C GLU A 21 -14.88 -3.59 8.48
N ASP A 22 -13.69 -4.08 8.13
CA ASP A 22 -12.42 -3.37 8.37
C ASP A 22 -12.18 -2.27 7.31
N ILE A 23 -12.94 -2.28 6.21
CA ILE A 23 -12.84 -1.30 5.13
C ILE A 23 -13.86 -0.17 5.37
N GLN A 24 -13.45 0.80 6.19
CA GLN A 24 -14.36 1.83 6.69
C GLN A 24 -14.68 2.94 5.68
N HIS A 25 -13.78 3.22 4.73
CA HIS A 25 -13.95 4.36 3.82
C HIS A 25 -14.92 4.05 2.67
N GLU A 26 -15.89 4.93 2.44
CA GLU A 26 -16.99 4.76 1.48
C GLU A 26 -16.50 4.55 0.03
N TYR A 27 -15.46 5.27 -0.37
CA TYR A 27 -14.82 5.11 -1.69
C TYR A 27 -14.51 3.66 -2.04
N TRP A 28 -14.03 2.84 -1.09
CA TRP A 28 -13.67 1.45 -1.34
C TRP A 28 -14.90 0.53 -1.39
N ARG A 29 -15.99 0.91 -0.71
CA ARG A 29 -17.26 0.15 -0.72
C ARG A 29 -18.09 0.40 -1.98
N THR A 30 -17.93 1.55 -2.63
CA THR A 30 -18.64 1.86 -3.88
C THR A 30 -18.16 1.06 -5.09
N LYS A 31 -16.90 0.58 -5.09
CA LYS A 31 -16.31 -0.20 -6.20
C LYS A 31 -16.07 -1.65 -5.80
N LYS A 32 -17.11 -2.48 -5.96
CA LYS A 32 -17.16 -3.92 -5.61
C LYS A 32 -15.93 -4.74 -6.06
N MET A 33 -15.38 -4.46 -7.25
CA MET A 33 -14.20 -5.17 -7.75
C MET A 33 -12.92 -4.84 -6.96
N ILE A 34 -12.72 -3.58 -6.59
CA ILE A 34 -11.53 -3.15 -5.85
C ILE A 34 -11.61 -3.68 -4.41
N PHE A 35 -12.78 -3.54 -3.79
CA PHE A 35 -13.11 -4.14 -2.49
C PHE A 35 -12.76 -5.62 -2.39
N GLN A 36 -13.25 -6.43 -3.34
CA GLN A 36 -13.00 -7.86 -3.36
C GLN A 36 -11.52 -8.19 -3.59
N SER A 37 -10.77 -7.36 -4.33
CA SER A 37 -9.34 -7.61 -4.52
C SER A 37 -8.56 -7.54 -3.21
N PHE A 38 -8.84 -6.54 -2.35
CA PHE A 38 -8.19 -6.41 -1.03
C PHE A 38 -8.40 -7.64 -0.14
N ILE A 39 -9.57 -8.27 -0.20
CA ILE A 39 -9.91 -9.46 0.59
C ILE A 39 -9.29 -10.72 -0.04
N ASN A 40 -9.37 -10.84 -1.37
CA ASN A 40 -8.99 -12.06 -2.08
C ASN A 40 -7.48 -12.24 -2.23
N ASP A 41 -6.74 -11.17 -2.50
CA ASP A 41 -5.28 -11.28 -2.70
C ASP A 41 -4.49 -11.30 -1.40
N ARG A 42 -5.13 -10.96 -0.28
CA ARG A 42 -4.59 -11.07 1.08
C ARG A 42 -3.22 -10.39 1.27
N LYS A 43 -2.85 -9.47 0.39
CA LYS A 43 -1.63 -8.67 0.55
C LYS A 43 -1.93 -7.59 1.56
N GLY A 44 -1.11 -7.49 2.61
CA GLY A 44 -1.12 -6.33 3.49
C GLY A 44 -0.90 -5.08 2.65
N ARG A 45 -1.83 -4.13 2.70
CA ARG A 45 -1.74 -2.86 1.98
C ARG A 45 -2.10 -1.75 2.94
N ILE A 46 -1.29 -0.69 2.93
CA ILE A 46 -1.63 0.57 3.54
C ILE A 46 -2.07 1.49 2.41
N VAL A 47 -3.29 2.01 2.50
CA VAL A 47 -3.80 3.00 1.54
C VAL A 47 -4.02 4.30 2.27
N LEU A 48 -3.27 5.32 1.88
CA LEU A 48 -3.32 6.65 2.46
C LEU A 48 -4.26 7.53 1.62
N LEU A 49 -5.26 8.10 2.28
CA LEU A 49 -6.09 9.15 1.70
C LEU A 49 -5.58 10.48 2.23
N MET A 50 -5.26 11.38 1.31
CA MET A 50 -4.67 12.69 1.63
C MET A 50 -5.54 13.78 1.01
N GLU A 51 -5.59 14.93 1.68
CA GLU A 51 -6.10 16.16 1.08
C GLU A 51 -5.22 16.56 -0.09
N GLY A 52 -5.80 17.15 -1.14
CA GLY A 52 -5.10 17.46 -2.40
C GLY A 52 -3.81 18.25 -2.18
N ASP A 53 -3.87 19.34 -1.43
CA ASP A 53 -2.71 20.19 -1.17
C ASP A 53 -1.58 19.43 -0.43
N LYS A 54 -1.93 18.53 0.50
CA LYS A 54 -0.95 17.70 1.21
C LYS A 54 -0.35 16.62 0.32
N TYR A 55 -1.17 16.06 -0.58
CA TYR A 55 -0.71 15.10 -1.56
C TYR A 55 0.30 15.73 -2.52
N ASP A 56 0.01 16.92 -3.03
CA ASP A 56 0.90 17.65 -3.94
C ASP A 56 2.22 18.02 -3.24
N ALA A 57 2.14 18.56 -2.02
CA ALA A 57 3.32 18.87 -1.21
C ALA A 57 4.20 17.62 -0.93
N PHE A 58 3.57 16.47 -0.70
CA PHE A 58 4.28 15.21 -0.54
C PHE A 58 5.00 14.79 -1.83
N LEU A 59 4.33 14.84 -2.98
CA LEU A 59 4.95 14.48 -4.27
C LEU A 59 6.11 15.40 -4.64
N GLU A 60 6.00 16.70 -4.34
CA GLU A 60 7.11 17.64 -4.51
C GLU A 60 8.31 17.24 -3.66
N LYS A 61 8.10 16.88 -2.38
CA LYS A 61 9.18 16.41 -1.51
C LYS A 61 9.81 15.11 -2.00
N VAL A 62 9.01 14.16 -2.49
CA VAL A 62 9.53 12.93 -3.12
C VAL A 62 10.38 13.28 -4.33
N LYS A 63 9.91 14.19 -5.19
CA LYS A 63 10.65 14.63 -6.38
C LYS A 63 11.97 15.31 -6.02
N GLU A 64 11.98 16.16 -5.00
CA GLU A 64 13.20 16.81 -4.51
C GLU A 64 14.23 15.79 -4.00
N ARG A 65 13.80 14.79 -3.24
CA ARG A 65 14.68 13.78 -2.63
C ARG A 65 15.15 12.71 -3.63
N MET A 66 14.25 12.24 -4.49
CA MET A 66 14.44 11.07 -5.35
C MET A 66 14.64 11.42 -6.84
N GLY A 67 14.59 12.71 -7.20
CA GLY A 67 14.74 13.22 -8.56
C GLY A 67 13.50 13.07 -9.46
N ASN A 68 12.50 12.29 -9.04
CA ASN A 68 11.23 12.10 -9.75
C ASN A 68 10.09 11.69 -8.81
N MET A 69 8.85 11.71 -9.31
CA MET A 69 7.62 11.36 -8.56
C MET A 69 6.94 10.11 -9.12
N TRP A 70 7.68 9.24 -9.81
CA TRP A 70 7.11 7.99 -10.32
C TRP A 70 6.79 7.04 -9.17
N ALA A 71 5.92 6.06 -9.44
CA ALA A 71 5.44 5.13 -8.42
C ALA A 71 6.56 4.48 -7.61
N GLY A 72 7.68 4.10 -8.24
CA GLY A 72 8.82 3.51 -7.53
C GLY A 72 9.54 4.48 -6.58
N SER A 73 9.63 5.77 -6.92
CA SER A 73 10.23 6.78 -6.04
C SER A 73 9.32 7.13 -4.86
N VAL A 74 8.01 7.15 -5.09
CA VAL A 74 7.01 7.32 -4.01
C VAL A 74 7.03 6.13 -3.06
N ASP A 75 7.05 4.91 -3.61
CA ASP A 75 7.13 3.67 -2.83
C ASP A 75 8.40 3.61 -1.97
N ALA A 76 9.56 3.91 -2.57
CA ALA A 76 10.82 3.98 -1.84
C ALA A 76 10.80 5.02 -0.71
N ALA A 77 10.25 6.21 -0.96
CA ALA A 77 10.17 7.26 0.06
C ALA A 77 9.26 6.88 1.24
N VAL A 78 8.19 6.13 0.98
CA VAL A 78 7.31 5.60 2.04
C VAL A 78 8.00 4.48 2.82
N HIS A 79 8.71 3.57 2.13
CA HIS A 79 9.47 2.51 2.77
C HIS A 79 10.57 3.05 3.69
N GLU A 80 11.33 4.05 3.23
CA GLU A 80 12.33 4.72 4.05
C GLU A 80 11.72 5.37 5.31
N ALA A 81 10.55 6.00 5.19
CA ALA A 81 9.86 6.56 6.34
C ALA A 81 9.33 5.50 7.33
N ILE A 82 8.92 4.33 6.82
CA ILE A 82 8.49 3.20 7.66
C ILE A 82 9.70 2.63 8.40
N GLU A 83 10.82 2.39 7.70
CA GLU A 83 12.07 1.91 8.29
C GLU A 83 12.58 2.86 9.38
N ASP A 84 12.63 4.16 9.08
CA ASP A 84 12.98 5.21 10.06
C ASP A 84 12.11 5.19 11.31
N TRP A 85 10.83 4.82 11.20
CA TRP A 85 9.93 4.73 12.34
C TRP A 85 10.19 3.44 13.14
N MET A 86 10.37 2.31 12.44
CA MET A 86 10.68 1.02 13.07
C MET A 86 12.01 1.03 13.81
N GLU A 87 13.01 1.78 13.34
CA GLU A 87 14.33 1.91 13.97
C GLU A 87 14.35 2.85 15.19
N LYS A 88 13.35 3.73 15.36
CA LYS A 88 13.31 4.73 16.43
C LYS A 88 12.62 4.26 17.72
N GLU A 89 12.20 2.99 17.79
CA GLU A 89 11.59 2.38 18.99
C GLU A 89 12.54 1.42 19.75
N ASP A 90 13.81 1.79 19.90
CA ASP A 90 14.75 1.22 20.91
C ASP A 90 14.93 2.17 22.11
#